data_AF-A0A0F9DYA9-F1
#
_entry.id   AF-A0A0F9DYA9-F1
#
_cell.length_a   1.000
_cell.length_b   1.000
_cell.length_c   1.000
_cell.angle_alpha   90.00
_cell.angle_beta   90.00
_cell.angle_gamma   90.00
#
_symmetry.space_group_name_H-M   'P 1'
#
loop_
_entity.id
_entity.type
_entity.pdbx_description
1 polymer ?
#
loop_
_entity_poly.entity_id
_entity_poly.type
_entity_poly.pdbx_seq_one_letter_code
_entity_poly.pdbx_strand_id
1 'polypeptide(L)'
;MRTCAWILTSWVALSLLAASSAFAQKMRVQHGPKKGPGVSMGTREGDATDPRKELERMRRSCRRYVDKAESLFGQAKYYPACRAAGSAFRLAVSRELGLAVQDIRTKLNDVGQQQLQEADDRYNQADYVKALAGYRRIAATFVGLPVAKTARNSLTDSKNSPEVQSALKEIKAVKLFKLVQNVLALARRPTTRPATTRPAGPVTPKGPPAVTVAAIAALGAEDLLRATDSLDNIFKTCSGSPTGDKAGELLKRLQGNSAVKARLTRLRQVRQANQALAMAGTYHKAGMLKKAAKLYRKVVKDFPGTPQAAKASVQLANVEATLATP
;
A
#
# COMPACT_ATOMS: atom_id res chain seq x y z
N MET A 1 0.25 57.24 -4.40
CA MET A 1 -0.09 56.67 -5.71
C MET A 1 0.27 55.19 -5.73
N ARG A 2 -0.77 54.34 -5.88
CA ARG A 2 -0.78 52.94 -6.34
C ARG A 2 0.01 51.88 -5.56
N THR A 3 -0.63 51.45 -4.48
CA THR A 3 -0.79 50.05 -4.08
C THR A 3 -1.46 49.22 -5.20
N CYS A 4 -1.04 47.95 -5.39
CA CYS A 4 -1.81 46.79 -5.89
C CYS A 4 -0.92 45.76 -6.62
N ALA A 5 -0.48 44.69 -5.94
CA ALA A 5 -0.02 43.46 -6.62
C ALA A 5 0.13 42.25 -5.66
N TRP A 6 -0.87 41.93 -4.84
CA TRP A 6 -0.87 40.70 -4.02
C TRP A 6 -2.27 40.09 -3.91
N ILE A 7 -2.89 39.72 -5.02
CA ILE A 7 -4.07 38.84 -5.05
C ILE A 7 -4.00 38.02 -6.33
N LEU A 8 -3.47 36.79 -6.31
CA LEU A 8 -3.72 35.74 -7.33
C LEU A 8 -3.10 34.36 -7.01
N THR A 9 -3.19 33.88 -5.76
CA THR A 9 -2.77 32.48 -5.44
C THR A 9 -3.77 31.71 -4.57
N SER A 10 -5.07 32.03 -4.65
CA SER A 10 -6.09 31.40 -3.78
C SER A 10 -7.33 30.87 -4.52
N TRP A 11 -7.15 30.20 -5.67
CA TRP A 11 -8.28 29.56 -6.39
C TRP A 11 -8.06 28.09 -6.80
N VAL A 12 -6.88 27.50 -6.54
CA VAL A 12 -6.63 26.07 -6.85
C VAL A 12 -6.86 25.14 -5.65
N ALA A 13 -6.98 25.67 -4.43
CA ALA A 13 -7.19 24.87 -3.21
C ALA A 13 -8.66 24.49 -2.95
N LEU A 14 -9.64 25.10 -3.64
CA LEU A 14 -11.07 24.86 -3.39
C LEU A 14 -11.72 23.81 -4.30
N SER A 15 -11.04 23.36 -5.35
CA SER A 15 -11.59 22.38 -6.31
C SER A 15 -11.33 20.91 -5.94
N LEU A 16 -10.57 20.65 -4.88
CA LEU A 16 -10.23 19.29 -4.41
C LEU A 16 -11.04 18.82 -3.19
N LEU A 17 -11.93 19.66 -2.63
CA LEU A 17 -12.81 19.28 -1.51
C LEU A 17 -14.25 18.92 -1.91
N ALA A 18 -14.68 19.18 -3.15
CA ALA A 18 -16.02 18.86 -3.63
C ALA A 18 -16.15 17.48 -4.31
N ALA A 19 -15.03 16.79 -4.60
CA ALA A 19 -15.05 15.45 -5.21
C ALA A 19 -15.09 14.29 -4.19
N SER A 20 -15.04 14.60 -2.88
CA SER A 20 -14.98 13.60 -1.81
C SER A 20 -16.36 13.20 -1.27
N SER A 21 -17.41 13.99 -1.52
CA SER A 21 -18.76 13.72 -0.98
C SER A 21 -19.60 12.79 -1.85
N ALA A 22 -19.31 12.67 -3.15
CA ALA A 22 -20.09 11.83 -4.07
C ALA A 22 -19.71 10.33 -4.03
N PHE A 23 -18.56 9.96 -3.44
CA PHE A 23 -18.17 8.56 -3.27
C PHE A 23 -18.64 7.98 -1.91
N ALA A 24 -19.07 8.83 -0.97
CA ALA A 24 -19.55 8.42 0.35
C ALA A 24 -21.00 7.89 0.34
N GLN A 25 -21.79 8.14 -0.70
CA GLN A 25 -23.21 7.74 -0.76
C GLN A 25 -23.48 6.39 -1.46
N LYS A 26 -22.51 5.81 -2.18
CA LYS A 26 -22.73 4.57 -2.98
C LYS A 26 -22.16 3.28 -2.36
N MET A 27 -21.68 3.35 -1.11
CA MET A 27 -21.26 2.19 -0.30
C MET A 27 -22.19 1.94 0.90
N ARG A 28 -23.45 2.40 0.84
CA ARG A 28 -24.54 1.82 1.64
C ARG A 28 -25.11 0.60 0.91
N VAL A 29 -24.24 -0.36 0.61
CA VAL A 29 -24.71 -1.75 0.45
C VAL A 29 -25.06 -2.21 1.85
N GLN A 30 -26.31 -2.64 2.01
CA GLN A 30 -26.89 -3.18 3.22
C GLN A 30 -26.08 -4.38 3.74
N HIS A 31 -24.98 -4.11 4.46
CA HIS A 31 -24.54 -5.03 5.49
C HIS A 31 -25.43 -4.79 6.70
N GLY A 32 -26.64 -5.33 6.62
CA GLY A 32 -27.38 -5.66 7.84
C GLY A 32 -26.45 -6.41 8.77
N PRO A 33 -26.51 -6.17 10.09
CA PRO A 33 -25.62 -6.82 11.04
C PRO A 33 -25.72 -8.32 10.79
N LYS A 34 -24.64 -8.93 10.29
CA LYS A 34 -24.53 -10.38 10.29
C LYS A 34 -24.71 -10.76 11.74
N LYS A 35 -25.88 -11.30 12.09
CA LYS A 35 -26.08 -12.06 13.32
C LYS A 35 -24.96 -13.08 13.29
N GLY A 36 -23.88 -12.81 14.03
CA GLY A 36 -22.84 -13.80 14.28
C GLY A 36 -23.52 -15.07 14.78
N PRO A 37 -22.90 -16.25 14.64
CA PRO A 37 -23.49 -17.52 15.04
C PRO A 37 -24.14 -17.32 16.40
N GLY A 38 -25.47 -17.23 16.36
CA GLY A 38 -26.25 -16.94 17.52
C GLY A 38 -26.01 -18.13 18.39
N VAL A 39 -25.22 -17.95 19.44
CA VAL A 39 -25.43 -18.75 20.64
C VAL A 39 -26.84 -18.36 21.04
N SER A 40 -27.79 -19.11 20.48
CA SER A 40 -29.16 -19.19 20.93
C SER A 40 -29.05 -19.66 22.37
N MET A 41 -28.85 -18.69 23.27
CA MET A 41 -29.20 -18.85 24.66
C MET A 41 -30.72 -18.92 24.60
N GLY A 42 -31.23 -20.13 24.35
CA GLY A 42 -32.64 -20.44 24.48
C GLY A 42 -33.01 -20.16 25.93
N THR A 43 -33.34 -18.91 26.23
CA THR A 43 -34.10 -18.55 27.41
C THR A 43 -35.46 -19.19 27.20
N ARG A 44 -35.60 -20.43 27.66
CA ARG A 44 -36.90 -21.04 27.90
C ARG A 44 -37.68 -20.03 28.74
N GLU A 45 -38.83 -19.60 28.24
CA GLU A 45 -39.69 -18.53 28.76
C GLU A 45 -40.28 -18.81 30.17
N GLY A 46 -39.72 -19.76 30.93
CA GLY A 46 -40.13 -20.11 32.29
C GLY A 46 -39.00 -20.25 33.31
N ASP A 47 -37.72 -20.16 32.92
CA ASP A 47 -36.60 -20.20 33.86
C ASP A 47 -36.19 -18.78 34.26
N ALA A 48 -36.96 -18.17 35.17
CA ALA A 48 -36.51 -16.99 35.91
C ALA A 48 -35.24 -17.38 36.67
N THR A 49 -34.09 -17.16 36.02
CA THR A 49 -32.80 -17.58 36.55
C THR A 49 -32.55 -16.76 37.80
N ASP A 50 -32.50 -17.42 38.96
CA ASP A 50 -32.24 -16.80 40.24
C ASP A 50 -31.06 -15.81 40.11
N PRO A 51 -31.28 -14.50 40.38
CA PRO A 51 -30.27 -13.46 40.16
C PRO A 51 -28.97 -13.74 40.93
N ARG A 52 -29.04 -14.48 42.05
CA ARG A 52 -27.85 -14.93 42.80
C ARG A 52 -27.02 -15.92 41.99
N LYS A 53 -27.68 -16.89 41.34
CA LYS A 53 -27.00 -17.89 40.50
C LYS A 53 -26.33 -17.26 39.28
N GLU A 54 -26.97 -16.26 38.66
CA GLU A 54 -26.37 -15.54 37.53
C GLU A 54 -25.17 -14.69 38.00
N LEU A 55 -25.26 -14.01 39.15
CA LEU A 55 -24.14 -13.29 39.74
C LEU A 55 -22.95 -14.22 40.02
N GLU A 56 -23.19 -15.41 40.57
CA GLU A 56 -22.15 -16.42 40.78
C GLU A 56 -21.55 -16.95 39.48
N ARG A 57 -22.37 -17.12 38.43
CA ARG A 57 -21.89 -17.50 37.09
C ARG A 57 -20.99 -16.42 36.50
N MET A 58 -21.36 -15.15 36.63
CA MET A 58 -20.53 -14.02 36.20
C MET A 58 -19.21 -13.98 36.98
N ARG A 59 -19.24 -14.13 38.31
CA ARG A 59 -18.02 -14.21 39.15
C ARG A 59 -17.08 -15.32 38.70
N ARG A 60 -17.59 -16.55 38.53
CA ARG A 60 -16.79 -17.70 38.05
C ARG A 60 -16.20 -17.45 36.66
N SER A 61 -16.98 -16.87 35.76
CA SER A 61 -16.53 -16.56 34.40
C SER A 61 -15.43 -15.48 34.41
N CYS A 62 -15.61 -14.44 35.22
CA CYS A 62 -14.62 -13.38 35.40
C CYS A 62 -13.28 -13.96 35.91
N ARG A 63 -13.30 -14.78 36.98
CA ARG A 63 -12.11 -15.45 37.52
C ARG A 63 -11.38 -16.26 36.44
N ARG A 64 -12.10 -17.11 35.70
CA ARG A 64 -11.50 -17.89 34.59
C ARG A 64 -10.82 -17.02 33.54
N TYR A 65 -11.36 -15.84 33.24
CA TYR A 65 -10.72 -14.91 32.30
C TYR A 65 -9.50 -14.20 32.89
N VAL A 66 -9.49 -13.91 34.20
CA VAL A 66 -8.31 -13.40 34.91
C VAL A 66 -7.19 -14.44 34.87
N ASP A 67 -7.45 -15.67 35.33
CA ASP A 67 -6.46 -16.77 35.34
C ASP A 67 -5.91 -17.03 33.93
N LYS A 68 -6.79 -17.00 32.92
CA LYS A 68 -6.40 -17.13 31.52
C LYS A 68 -5.54 -15.96 31.05
N ALA A 69 -5.86 -14.73 31.43
CA ALA A 69 -5.07 -13.55 31.08
C ALA A 69 -3.67 -13.63 31.70
N GLU A 70 -3.56 -14.04 32.97
CA GLU A 70 -2.29 -14.23 33.68
C GLU A 70 -1.44 -15.33 33.05
N SER A 71 -2.05 -16.49 32.75
CA SER A 71 -1.37 -17.59 32.07
C SER A 71 -0.84 -17.17 30.69
N LEU A 72 -1.64 -16.45 29.90
CA LEU A 72 -1.22 -15.92 28.60
C LEU A 72 -0.15 -14.84 28.73
N PHE A 73 -0.21 -14.01 29.77
CA PHE A 73 0.81 -13.01 30.08
C PHE A 73 2.15 -13.67 30.40
N GLY A 74 2.17 -14.71 31.24
CA GLY A 74 3.37 -15.48 31.55
C GLY A 74 3.99 -16.17 30.33
N GLN A 75 3.19 -16.50 29.31
CA GLN A 75 3.66 -17.04 28.03
C GLN A 75 4.08 -15.94 27.01
N ALA A 76 4.14 -14.67 27.42
CA ALA A 76 4.36 -13.52 26.55
C ALA A 76 3.36 -13.39 25.38
N LYS A 77 2.16 -13.98 25.50
CA LYS A 77 1.09 -13.91 24.50
C LYS A 77 0.20 -12.69 24.78
N TYR A 78 0.76 -11.50 24.59
CA TYR A 78 0.14 -10.24 25.03
C TYR A 78 -1.20 -9.91 24.35
N TYR A 79 -1.36 -10.19 23.06
CA TYR A 79 -2.63 -9.94 22.35
C TYR A 79 -3.81 -10.74 22.93
N PRO A 80 -3.75 -12.08 23.01
CA PRO A 80 -4.84 -12.83 23.61
C PRO A 80 -4.98 -12.56 25.11
N ALA A 81 -3.90 -12.22 25.84
CA ALA A 81 -3.98 -11.77 27.23
C ALA A 81 -4.81 -10.48 27.38
N CYS A 82 -4.56 -9.45 26.54
CA CYS A 82 -5.37 -8.22 26.51
C CYS A 82 -6.85 -8.50 26.23
N ARG A 83 -7.14 -9.42 25.29
CA ARG A 83 -8.51 -9.82 24.97
C ARG A 83 -9.21 -10.53 26.14
N ALA A 84 -8.49 -11.40 26.85
CA ALA A 84 -8.99 -12.09 28.04
C ALA A 84 -9.25 -11.08 29.18
N ALA A 85 -8.30 -10.19 29.47
CA ALA A 85 -8.45 -9.14 30.47
C ALA A 85 -9.61 -8.19 30.16
N GLY A 86 -9.81 -7.82 28.89
CA GLY A 86 -10.95 -7.01 28.47
C GLY A 86 -12.30 -7.73 28.62
N SER A 87 -12.32 -9.07 28.54
CA SER A 87 -13.52 -9.87 28.81
C SER A 87 -13.80 -9.99 30.31
N ALA A 88 -12.76 -10.18 31.13
CA ALA A 88 -12.85 -10.15 32.58
C ALA A 88 -13.39 -8.79 33.08
N PHE A 89 -12.89 -7.69 32.53
CA PHE A 89 -13.32 -6.33 32.88
C PHE A 89 -14.83 -6.11 32.72
N ARG A 90 -15.42 -6.63 31.64
CA ARG A 90 -16.87 -6.54 31.41
C ARG A 90 -17.71 -7.40 32.36
N LEU A 91 -17.10 -8.41 32.97
CA LEU A 91 -17.75 -9.36 33.88
C LEU A 91 -17.44 -9.09 35.36
N ALA A 92 -16.67 -8.03 35.66
CA ALA A 92 -16.29 -7.69 37.03
C ALA A 92 -17.49 -7.11 37.80
N VAL A 93 -18.16 -7.98 38.57
CA VAL A 93 -19.36 -7.65 39.37
C VAL A 93 -19.06 -7.33 40.84
N SER A 94 -17.80 -7.41 41.26
CA SER A 94 -17.38 -7.17 42.66
C SER A 94 -16.07 -6.40 42.69
N ARG A 95 -15.84 -5.64 43.77
CA ARG A 95 -14.62 -4.85 43.97
C ARG A 95 -13.35 -5.68 43.87
N GLU A 96 -13.30 -6.84 44.52
CA GLU A 96 -12.13 -7.74 44.50
C GLU A 96 -11.76 -8.17 43.07
N LEU A 97 -12.74 -8.65 42.29
CA LEU A 97 -12.54 -9.00 40.88
C LEU A 97 -12.14 -7.78 40.03
N GLY A 98 -12.69 -6.60 40.33
CA GLY A 98 -12.29 -5.35 39.70
C GLY A 98 -10.81 -5.04 39.92
N LEU A 99 -10.31 -5.21 41.15
CA LEU A 99 -8.90 -5.02 41.50
C LEU A 99 -8.01 -6.04 40.80
N ALA A 100 -8.39 -7.32 40.77
CA ALA A 100 -7.63 -8.36 40.07
C ALA A 100 -7.53 -8.09 38.55
N VAL A 101 -8.63 -7.66 37.92
CA VAL A 101 -8.61 -7.25 36.50
C VAL A 101 -7.77 -6.00 36.29
N GLN A 102 -7.80 -5.05 37.22
CA GLN A 102 -6.98 -3.85 37.15
C GLN A 102 -5.50 -4.19 37.22
N ASP A 103 -5.09 -5.08 38.13
CA ASP A 103 -3.69 -5.52 38.29
C ASP A 103 -3.13 -6.11 36.99
N ILE A 104 -3.82 -7.07 36.36
CA ILE A 104 -3.35 -7.66 35.09
C ILE A 104 -3.32 -6.64 33.95
N ARG A 105 -4.23 -5.66 33.94
CA ARG A 105 -4.22 -4.57 32.95
C ARG A 105 -3.06 -3.62 33.16
N THR A 106 -2.69 -3.33 34.40
CA THR A 106 -1.49 -2.54 34.75
C THR A 106 -0.25 -3.27 34.25
N LYS A 107 -0.06 -4.55 34.60
CA LYS A 107 1.06 -5.37 34.12
C LYS A 107 1.18 -5.38 32.58
N LEU A 108 0.06 -5.57 31.88
CA LEU A 108 0.02 -5.52 30.41
C LEU A 108 0.37 -4.12 29.87
N ASN A 109 -0.10 -3.06 30.53
CA ASN A 109 0.20 -1.69 30.13
C ASN A 109 1.69 -1.37 30.34
N ASP A 110 2.31 -1.81 31.43
CA ASP A 110 3.72 -1.57 31.75
C ASP A 110 4.64 -2.23 30.72
N VAL A 111 4.37 -3.49 30.35
CA VAL A 111 5.09 -4.16 29.25
C VAL A 111 4.90 -3.41 27.93
N GLY A 112 3.67 -2.94 27.67
CA GLY A 112 3.41 -2.12 26.50
C GLY A 112 4.20 -0.82 26.51
N GLN A 113 4.37 -0.17 27.67
CA GLN A 113 5.13 1.07 27.83
C GLN A 113 6.62 0.85 27.58
N GLN A 114 7.18 -0.25 28.08
CA GLN A 114 8.56 -0.64 27.76
C GLN A 114 8.78 -0.82 26.25
N GLN A 115 7.87 -1.52 25.57
CA GLN A 115 7.95 -1.67 24.10
C GLN A 115 7.76 -0.34 23.36
N LEU A 116 6.94 0.57 23.92
CA LEU A 116 6.76 1.91 23.35
C LEU A 116 8.05 2.72 23.46
N GLN A 117 8.71 2.68 24.62
CA GLN A 117 10.01 3.32 24.82
C GLN A 117 11.05 2.82 23.82
N GLU A 118 11.15 1.50 23.60
CA GLU A 118 12.07 0.97 22.57
C GLU A 118 11.74 1.48 21.15
N ALA A 119 10.46 1.68 20.85
CA ALA A 119 10.05 2.24 19.56
C ALA A 119 10.39 3.73 19.46
N ASP A 120 10.26 4.48 20.55
CA ASP A 120 10.66 5.89 20.66
C ASP A 120 12.19 6.04 20.55
N ASP A 121 12.97 5.18 21.21
CA ASP A 121 14.43 5.18 21.10
C ASP A 121 14.88 4.95 19.65
N ARG A 122 14.23 4.04 18.92
CA ARG A 122 14.48 3.82 17.49
C ARG A 122 14.08 5.02 16.65
N TYR A 123 13.01 5.71 17.02
CA TYR A 123 12.59 6.95 16.36
C TYR A 123 13.65 8.03 16.52
N ASN A 124 14.18 8.19 17.74
CA ASN A 124 15.23 9.14 18.07
C ASN A 124 16.57 8.81 17.38
N GLN A 125 16.85 7.54 17.13
CA GLN A 125 18.00 7.08 16.33
C GLN A 125 17.80 7.22 14.81
N ALA A 126 16.73 7.88 14.37
CA ALA A 126 16.31 7.99 12.96
C ALA A 126 16.05 6.64 12.26
N ASP A 127 15.85 5.54 13.00
CA ASP A 127 15.39 4.25 12.45
C ASP A 127 13.86 4.22 12.37
N TYR A 128 13.31 5.13 11.55
CA TYR A 128 11.87 5.36 11.43
C TYR A 128 11.10 4.11 10.98
N VAL A 129 11.73 3.21 10.20
CA VAL A 129 11.04 1.98 9.75
C VAL A 129 10.79 1.05 10.91
N LYS A 130 11.81 0.79 11.75
CA LYS A 130 11.62 -0.08 12.91
C LYS A 130 10.74 0.59 13.97
N ALA A 131 10.85 1.90 14.16
CA ALA A 131 9.99 2.66 15.06
C ALA A 131 8.50 2.55 14.67
N LEU A 132 8.16 2.89 13.42
CA LEU A 132 6.79 2.80 12.91
C LEU A 132 6.22 1.38 12.93
N ALA A 133 7.07 0.37 12.69
CA ALA A 133 6.67 -1.03 12.83
C ALA A 133 6.37 -1.40 14.29
N GLY A 134 7.19 -0.90 15.23
CA GLY A 134 6.99 -1.03 16.67
C GLY A 134 5.65 -0.43 17.11
N TYR A 135 5.40 0.84 16.77
CA TYR A 135 4.13 1.49 17.13
C TYR A 135 2.90 0.77 16.57
N ARG A 136 2.95 0.26 15.33
CA ARG A 136 1.84 -0.54 14.75
C ARG A 136 1.60 -1.82 15.53
N ARG A 137 2.67 -2.53 15.90
CA ARG A 137 2.58 -3.76 16.69
C ARG A 137 1.95 -3.47 18.06
N ILE A 138 2.39 -2.43 18.76
CA ILE A 138 1.88 -2.04 20.08
C ILE A 138 0.40 -1.66 19.98
N ALA A 139 0.04 -0.79 19.03
CA ALA A 139 -1.33 -0.35 18.78
C ALA A 139 -2.31 -1.51 18.48
N ALA A 140 -1.82 -2.58 17.86
CA ALA A 140 -2.58 -3.78 17.54
C ALA A 140 -2.60 -4.83 18.67
N THR A 141 -1.55 -4.89 19.49
CA THR A 141 -1.39 -5.89 20.56
C THR A 141 -2.14 -5.49 21.82
N PHE A 142 -2.00 -4.23 22.25
CA PHE A 142 -2.50 -3.73 23.54
C PHE A 142 -3.84 -2.99 23.42
N VAL A 143 -4.75 -3.49 22.56
CA VAL A 143 -6.03 -2.83 22.26
C VAL A 143 -6.86 -2.63 23.54
N GLY A 144 -7.32 -1.40 23.75
CA GLY A 144 -8.12 -1.02 24.92
C GLY A 144 -7.30 -0.61 26.15
N LEU A 145 -5.97 -0.61 26.04
CA LEU A 145 -5.07 -0.03 27.05
C LEU A 145 -4.59 1.38 26.62
N PRO A 146 -4.22 2.25 27.59
CA PRO A 146 -3.70 3.60 27.30
C PRO A 146 -2.52 3.60 26.33
N VAL A 147 -1.57 2.68 26.51
CA VAL A 147 -0.36 2.61 25.66
C VAL A 147 -0.67 2.39 24.16
N ALA A 148 -1.72 1.65 23.82
CA ALA A 148 -2.11 1.49 22.42
C ALA A 148 -2.69 2.77 21.82
N LYS A 149 -3.32 3.63 22.65
CA LYS A 149 -3.76 4.96 22.21
C LYS A 149 -2.54 5.84 21.93
N THR A 150 -1.57 5.88 22.84
CA THR A 150 -0.31 6.62 22.66
C THR A 150 0.41 6.18 21.39
N ALA A 151 0.58 4.87 21.17
CA ALA A 151 1.21 4.35 19.96
C ALA A 151 0.48 4.74 18.65
N ARG A 152 -0.86 4.84 18.67
CA ARG A 152 -1.64 5.32 17.50
C ARG A 152 -1.44 6.81 17.25
N ASN A 153 -1.34 7.60 18.31
CA ASN A 153 -1.03 9.02 18.21
C ASN A 153 0.37 9.20 17.63
N SER A 154 1.38 8.54 18.20
CA SER A 154 2.76 8.56 17.68
C SER A 154 2.83 8.13 16.20
N LEU A 155 2.03 7.14 15.77
CA LEU A 155 1.93 6.77 14.35
C LEU A 155 1.35 7.87 13.46
N THR A 156 0.35 8.58 13.97
CA THR A 156 -0.33 9.64 13.23
C THR A 156 0.58 10.84 13.11
N ASP A 157 1.20 11.24 14.22
CA ASP A 157 2.16 12.35 14.30
C ASP A 157 3.39 12.07 13.43
N SER A 158 3.96 10.87 13.55
CA SER A 158 5.09 10.44 12.72
C SER A 158 4.77 10.40 11.23
N LYS A 159 3.54 10.06 10.83
CA LYS A 159 3.15 10.09 9.40
C LYS A 159 3.06 11.51 8.85
N ASN A 160 2.77 12.47 9.71
CA ASN A 160 2.65 13.88 9.34
C ASN A 160 4.00 14.61 9.39
N SER A 161 5.00 14.03 10.08
CA SER A 161 6.36 14.58 10.08
C SER A 161 7.00 14.56 8.69
N PRO A 162 7.46 15.71 8.16
CA PRO A 162 8.09 15.79 6.84
C PRO A 162 9.41 14.99 6.78
N GLU A 163 10.14 14.91 7.89
CA GLU A 163 11.40 14.15 8.02
C GLU A 163 11.15 12.63 7.90
N VAL A 164 10.13 12.12 8.58
CA VAL A 164 9.75 10.71 8.45
C VAL A 164 9.26 10.41 7.03
N GLN A 165 8.50 11.32 6.42
CA GLN A 165 8.04 11.14 5.04
C GLN A 165 9.21 11.12 4.05
N SER A 166 10.20 11.99 4.19
CA SER A 166 11.39 12.02 3.33
C SER A 166 12.21 10.74 3.50
N ALA A 167 12.45 10.29 4.73
CA ALA A 167 13.15 9.04 5.00
C ALA A 167 12.41 7.81 4.44
N LEU A 168 11.08 7.74 4.59
CA LEU A 168 10.28 6.66 4.02
C LEU A 168 10.27 6.67 2.49
N LYS A 169 10.27 7.85 1.86
CA LYS A 169 10.42 7.99 0.42
C LYS A 169 11.79 7.47 -0.02
N GLU A 170 12.85 7.83 0.67
CA GLU A 170 14.21 7.36 0.37
C GLU A 170 14.34 5.85 0.49
N ILE A 171 13.79 5.24 1.55
CA ILE A 171 13.84 3.79 1.73
C ILE A 171 13.07 3.06 0.62
N LYS A 172 11.94 3.61 0.17
CA LYS A 172 11.20 3.09 -0.99
C LYS A 172 12.02 3.27 -2.28
N ALA A 173 12.65 4.41 -2.46
CA ALA A 173 13.53 4.69 -3.58
C ALA A 173 14.66 3.66 -3.68
N VAL A 174 15.38 3.42 -2.56
CA VAL A 174 16.47 2.44 -2.48
C VAL A 174 15.98 1.03 -2.86
N LYS A 175 14.81 0.61 -2.38
CA LYS A 175 14.23 -0.69 -2.73
C LYS A 175 13.90 -0.80 -4.21
N LEU A 176 13.23 0.20 -4.78
CA LEU A 176 12.91 0.22 -6.21
C LEU A 176 14.18 0.28 -7.07
N PHE A 177 15.17 1.07 -6.65
CA PHE A 177 16.46 1.18 -7.32
C PHE A 177 17.21 -0.16 -7.31
N LYS A 178 17.18 -0.90 -6.20
CA LYS A 178 17.73 -2.25 -6.11
C LYS A 178 17.03 -3.24 -7.05
N LEU A 179 15.70 -3.13 -7.22
CA LEU A 179 14.99 -3.94 -8.22
C LEU A 179 15.45 -3.64 -9.65
N VAL A 180 15.65 -2.37 -9.99
CA VAL A 180 16.23 -1.98 -11.29
C VAL A 180 17.61 -2.58 -11.45
N GLN A 181 18.48 -2.47 -10.45
CA GLN A 181 19.81 -3.08 -10.48
C GLN A 181 19.77 -4.60 -10.66
N ASN A 182 18.82 -5.29 -10.02
CA ASN A 182 18.65 -6.74 -10.18
C ASN A 182 18.22 -7.11 -11.60
N VAL A 183 17.28 -6.37 -12.21
CA VAL A 183 16.87 -6.58 -13.61
C VAL A 183 18.07 -6.39 -14.54
N LEU A 184 18.92 -5.40 -14.28
CA LEU A 184 20.14 -5.17 -15.06
C LEU A 184 21.19 -6.25 -14.85
N ALA A 185 21.34 -6.76 -13.63
CA ALA A 185 22.22 -7.88 -13.35
C ALA A 185 21.77 -9.15 -14.07
N LEU A 186 20.46 -9.39 -14.18
CA LEU A 186 19.90 -10.52 -14.93
C LEU A 186 20.12 -10.37 -16.44
N ALA A 187 19.93 -9.17 -16.99
CA ALA A 187 20.14 -8.90 -18.41
C ALA A 187 21.61 -9.02 -18.86
N ARG A 188 22.55 -8.82 -17.92
CA ARG A 188 23.99 -9.01 -18.17
C ARG A 188 24.41 -10.47 -18.18
N ARG A 189 23.57 -11.41 -17.73
CA ARG A 189 23.93 -12.83 -17.80
C ARG A 189 24.00 -13.21 -19.28
N PRO A 190 25.19 -13.56 -19.81
CA PRO A 190 25.30 -13.94 -21.20
C PRO A 190 24.38 -15.16 -21.41
N THR A 191 23.50 -15.07 -22.40
CA THR A 191 22.58 -16.15 -22.78
C THR A 191 23.32 -17.36 -23.38
N THR A 192 24.64 -17.28 -23.50
CA THR A 192 25.50 -18.38 -23.88
C THR A 192 25.55 -19.41 -22.74
N ARG A 193 24.76 -20.46 -22.95
CA ARG A 193 24.86 -21.81 -22.38
C ARG A 193 26.29 -22.17 -21.96
N PRO A 194 26.51 -22.72 -20.75
CA PRO A 194 27.85 -22.92 -20.22
C PRO A 194 28.58 -24.03 -20.98
N ALA A 195 29.70 -23.69 -21.61
CA ALA A 195 30.81 -24.62 -21.76
C ALA A 195 31.77 -24.36 -20.59
N THR A 196 31.94 -25.40 -19.78
CA THR A 196 32.95 -25.64 -18.74
C THR A 196 32.98 -24.75 -17.47
N THR A 197 32.93 -25.47 -16.35
CA THR A 197 32.82 -25.06 -14.95
C THR A 197 34.07 -24.31 -14.47
N ARG A 198 33.94 -23.01 -14.20
CA ARG A 198 34.87 -22.29 -13.32
C ARG A 198 34.07 -21.54 -12.25
N PRO A 199 34.36 -21.74 -10.94
CA PRO A 199 33.61 -21.10 -9.87
C PRO A 199 33.80 -19.58 -9.92
N ALA A 200 32.70 -18.86 -10.11
CA ALA A 200 32.67 -17.41 -10.14
C ALA A 200 32.70 -16.86 -8.71
N GLY A 201 33.75 -16.10 -8.39
CA GLY A 201 33.81 -15.32 -7.16
C GLY A 201 32.75 -14.20 -7.11
N PRO A 202 32.54 -13.57 -5.94
CA PRO A 202 31.53 -12.53 -5.76
C PRO A 202 31.83 -11.31 -6.64
N VAL A 203 31.02 -11.13 -7.70
CA VAL A 203 31.13 -9.97 -8.60
C VAL A 203 30.42 -8.78 -7.95
N THR A 204 31.15 -7.93 -7.24
CA THR A 204 30.64 -6.61 -6.85
C THR A 204 30.61 -5.68 -8.07
N PRO A 205 29.45 -5.12 -8.45
CA PRO A 205 29.31 -4.34 -9.68
C PRO A 205 29.78 -2.89 -9.45
N LYS A 206 31.09 -2.64 -9.48
CA LYS A 206 31.70 -1.29 -9.59
C LYS A 206 32.10 -0.98 -11.04
N GLY A 207 31.23 -1.29 -12.00
CA GLY A 207 31.47 -0.93 -13.41
C GLY A 207 31.14 0.55 -13.68
N PRO A 208 31.83 1.22 -14.61
CA PRO A 208 31.56 2.61 -14.94
C PRO A 208 30.12 2.81 -15.46
N PRO A 209 29.51 3.99 -15.26
CA PRO A 209 28.10 4.24 -15.54
C PRO A 209 27.68 4.00 -17.00
N ALA A 210 28.61 4.07 -17.96
CA ALA A 210 28.37 3.72 -19.36
C ALA A 210 27.91 2.25 -19.53
N VAL A 211 28.45 1.33 -18.71
CA VAL A 211 28.11 -0.11 -18.74
C VAL A 211 26.69 -0.36 -18.23
N THR A 212 26.16 0.51 -17.36
CA THR A 212 24.76 0.45 -16.93
C THR A 212 23.80 0.89 -18.03
N VAL A 213 24.12 1.96 -18.78
CA VAL A 213 23.28 2.46 -19.87
C VAL A 213 23.18 1.43 -21.00
N ALA A 214 24.30 0.82 -21.39
CA ALA A 214 24.30 -0.23 -22.40
C ALA A 214 23.50 -1.47 -21.97
N ALA A 215 23.62 -1.89 -20.71
CA ALA A 215 22.84 -3.00 -20.16
C ALA A 215 21.33 -2.72 -20.13
N ILE A 216 20.94 -1.49 -19.77
CA ILE A 216 19.53 -1.06 -19.83
C ILE A 216 19.05 -1.07 -21.28
N ALA A 217 19.85 -0.54 -22.22
CA ALA A 217 19.51 -0.51 -23.64
C ALA A 217 19.33 -1.90 -24.25
N ALA A 218 20.03 -2.91 -23.74
CA ALA A 218 19.94 -4.30 -24.16
C ALA A 218 18.71 -5.05 -23.61
N LEU A 219 17.96 -4.45 -22.68
CA LEU A 219 16.77 -5.09 -22.12
C LEU A 219 15.71 -5.40 -23.19
N GLY A 220 14.90 -6.41 -22.89
CA GLY A 220 13.65 -6.67 -23.60
C GLY A 220 12.73 -5.45 -23.57
N ALA A 221 11.81 -5.37 -24.54
CA ALA A 221 10.90 -4.24 -24.70
C ALA A 221 10.13 -3.89 -23.41
N GLU A 222 9.55 -4.89 -22.75
CA GLU A 222 8.80 -4.67 -21.51
C GLU A 222 9.70 -4.24 -20.35
N ASP A 223 10.84 -4.90 -20.16
CA ASP A 223 11.76 -4.60 -19.06
C ASP A 223 12.37 -3.22 -19.18
N LEU A 224 12.70 -2.78 -20.40
CA LEU A 224 13.16 -1.43 -20.68
C LEU A 224 12.11 -0.38 -20.27
N LEU A 225 10.84 -0.59 -20.64
CA LEU A 225 9.74 0.29 -20.21
C LEU A 225 9.59 0.29 -18.69
N ARG A 226 9.55 -0.89 -18.05
CA ARG A 226 9.38 -0.99 -16.58
C ARG A 226 10.53 -0.33 -15.84
N ALA A 227 11.77 -0.54 -16.27
CA ALA A 227 12.95 0.05 -15.65
C ALA A 227 12.94 1.58 -15.79
N THR A 228 12.64 2.11 -16.98
CA THR A 228 12.59 3.56 -17.20
C THR A 228 11.43 4.24 -16.48
N ASP A 229 10.24 3.64 -16.46
CA ASP A 229 9.10 4.16 -15.70
C ASP A 229 9.38 4.12 -14.19
N SER A 230 10.08 3.07 -13.70
CA SER A 230 10.47 2.99 -12.29
C SER A 230 11.48 4.06 -11.92
N LEU A 231 12.50 4.29 -12.76
CA LEU A 231 13.47 5.36 -12.55
C LEU A 231 12.81 6.74 -12.57
N ASP A 232 11.89 7.00 -13.52
CA ASP A 232 11.14 8.26 -13.62
C ASP A 232 10.29 8.51 -12.37
N ASN A 233 9.62 7.46 -11.87
CA ASN A 233 8.85 7.54 -10.63
C ASN A 233 9.74 7.80 -9.41
N ILE A 234 10.89 7.13 -9.29
CA ILE A 234 11.86 7.38 -8.20
C ILE A 234 12.33 8.83 -8.24
N PHE A 235 12.74 9.32 -9.42
CA PHE A 235 13.21 10.68 -9.60
C PHE A 235 12.16 11.74 -9.21
N LYS A 236 10.90 11.54 -9.63
CA LYS A 236 9.79 12.48 -9.32
C LYS A 236 9.38 12.46 -7.85
N THR A 237 9.35 11.29 -7.23
CA THR A 237 8.84 11.14 -5.86
C THR A 237 9.89 11.42 -4.79
N CYS A 238 11.17 11.27 -5.15
CA CYS A 238 12.31 11.35 -4.25
C CYS A 238 13.35 12.36 -4.73
N SER A 239 12.93 13.43 -5.43
CA SER A 239 13.84 14.49 -5.87
C SER A 239 14.55 15.14 -4.68
N GLY A 240 15.85 15.40 -4.83
CA GLY A 240 16.69 15.95 -3.75
C GLY A 240 17.21 14.92 -2.74
N SER A 241 16.90 13.64 -2.93
CA SER A 241 17.55 12.54 -2.20
C SER A 241 18.72 11.96 -2.99
N PRO A 242 19.74 11.36 -2.33
CA PRO A 242 20.85 10.72 -3.03
C PRO A 242 20.42 9.63 -4.03
N THR A 243 19.35 8.88 -3.72
CA THR A 243 18.82 7.85 -4.62
C THR A 243 18.02 8.46 -5.77
N GLY A 244 17.22 9.49 -5.50
CA GLY A 244 16.52 10.26 -6.53
C GLY A 244 17.47 10.87 -7.54
N ASP A 245 18.56 11.48 -7.09
CA ASP A 245 19.56 12.11 -7.95
C ASP A 245 20.27 11.09 -8.85
N LYS A 246 20.65 9.92 -8.28
CA LYS A 246 21.20 8.80 -9.07
C LYS A 246 20.21 8.29 -10.11
N ALA A 247 18.93 8.16 -9.76
CA ALA A 247 17.89 7.75 -10.71
C ALA A 247 17.72 8.79 -11.83
N GLY A 248 17.73 10.08 -11.49
CA GLY A 248 17.67 11.20 -12.43
C GLY A 248 18.87 11.24 -13.38
N GLU A 249 20.08 11.01 -12.88
CA GLU A 249 21.29 10.94 -13.70
C GLU A 249 21.24 9.77 -14.69
N LEU A 250 20.79 8.59 -14.23
CA LEU A 250 20.60 7.43 -15.11
C LEU A 250 19.54 7.70 -16.19
N LEU A 251 18.42 8.34 -15.84
CA LEU A 251 17.39 8.74 -16.82
C LEU A 251 17.94 9.71 -17.85
N LYS A 252 18.65 10.76 -17.42
CA LYS A 252 19.28 11.74 -18.32
C LYS A 252 20.21 11.04 -19.30
N ARG A 253 21.03 10.10 -18.83
CA ARG A 253 21.91 9.30 -19.69
C ARG A 253 21.14 8.43 -20.69
N LEU A 254 20.08 7.74 -20.24
CA LEU A 254 19.24 6.94 -21.12
C LEU A 254 18.54 7.78 -22.19
N GLN A 255 18.07 8.97 -21.83
CA GLN A 255 17.39 9.89 -22.73
C GLN A 255 18.36 10.61 -23.67
N GLY A 256 19.62 10.81 -23.26
CA GLY A 256 20.69 11.33 -24.11
C GLY A 256 21.10 10.36 -25.22
N ASN A 257 20.85 9.05 -25.05
CA ASN A 257 21.04 8.07 -26.10
C ASN A 257 19.84 8.09 -27.08
N SER A 258 20.05 8.62 -28.29
CA SER A 258 19.01 8.79 -29.30
C SER A 258 18.33 7.47 -29.71
N ALA A 259 19.08 6.37 -29.79
CA ALA A 259 18.54 5.05 -30.13
C ALA A 259 17.61 4.52 -29.02
N VAL A 260 18.03 4.62 -27.77
CA VAL A 260 17.20 4.23 -26.60
C VAL A 260 15.95 5.12 -26.52
N LYS A 261 16.10 6.43 -26.71
CA LYS A 261 14.98 7.37 -26.72
C LYS A 261 13.96 7.02 -27.81
N ALA A 262 14.40 6.80 -29.05
CA ALA A 262 13.53 6.41 -30.16
C ALA A 262 12.81 5.09 -29.87
N ARG A 263 13.54 4.09 -29.34
CA ARG A 263 12.97 2.80 -28.94
C ARG A 263 11.90 2.98 -27.85
N LEU A 264 12.19 3.75 -26.79
CA LEU A 264 11.22 4.04 -25.72
C LEU A 264 9.97 4.74 -26.24
N THR A 265 10.10 5.71 -27.15
CA THR A 265 8.95 6.39 -27.76
C THR A 265 8.07 5.41 -28.51
N ARG A 266 8.65 4.55 -29.36
CA ARG A 266 7.90 3.51 -30.09
C ARG A 266 7.20 2.54 -29.13
N LEU A 267 7.91 2.07 -28.10
CA LEU A 267 7.34 1.16 -27.10
C LEU A 267 6.18 1.79 -26.31
N ARG A 268 6.30 3.08 -25.96
CA ARG A 268 5.21 3.82 -25.31
C ARG A 268 4.00 4.00 -26.22
N GLN A 269 4.21 4.33 -27.51
CA GLN A 269 3.13 4.40 -28.51
C GLN A 269 2.41 3.05 -28.63
N VAL A 270 3.14 1.94 -28.72
CA VAL A 270 2.55 0.59 -28.78
C VAL A 270 1.76 0.28 -27.51
N ARG A 271 2.28 0.61 -26.32
CA ARG A 271 1.56 0.40 -25.04
C ARG A 271 0.29 1.24 -24.95
N GLN A 272 0.33 2.51 -25.34
CA GLN A 272 -0.83 3.40 -25.36
C GLN A 272 -1.88 2.94 -26.37
N ALA A 273 -1.45 2.55 -27.58
CA ALA A 273 -2.32 1.98 -28.59
C ALA A 273 -3.01 0.71 -28.10
N ASN A 274 -2.28 -0.19 -27.42
CA ASN A 274 -2.83 -1.40 -26.81
C ASN A 274 -3.91 -1.09 -25.76
N GLN A 275 -3.66 -0.12 -24.87
CA GLN A 275 -4.62 0.28 -23.83
C GLN A 275 -5.89 0.88 -24.44
N ALA A 276 -5.74 1.78 -25.41
CA ALA A 276 -6.87 2.40 -26.10
C ALA A 276 -7.68 1.38 -26.92
N LEU A 277 -7.01 0.44 -27.60
CA LEU A 277 -7.65 -0.66 -28.32
C LEU A 277 -8.42 -1.58 -27.37
N ALA A 278 -7.84 -1.94 -26.22
CA ALA A 278 -8.50 -2.78 -25.22
C ALA A 278 -9.78 -2.09 -24.68
N MET A 279 -9.70 -0.79 -24.38
CA MET A 279 -10.87 -0.02 -23.94
C MET A 279 -11.96 0.08 -25.01
N ALA A 280 -11.58 0.29 -26.28
CA ALA A 280 -12.51 0.26 -27.40
C ALA A 280 -13.22 -1.10 -27.52
N GLY A 281 -12.46 -2.20 -27.35
CA GLY A 281 -12.99 -3.56 -27.30
C GLY A 281 -14.00 -3.77 -26.18
N THR A 282 -13.74 -3.25 -24.98
CA THR A 282 -14.70 -3.30 -23.86
C THR A 282 -16.00 -2.57 -24.18
N TYR A 283 -15.94 -1.37 -24.78
CA TYR A 283 -17.14 -0.65 -25.19
C TYR A 283 -17.92 -1.37 -26.30
N HIS A 284 -17.22 -1.99 -27.25
CA HIS A 284 -17.84 -2.77 -28.30
C HIS A 284 -18.62 -3.96 -27.69
N LYS A 285 -17.97 -4.74 -26.82
CA LYS A 285 -18.59 -5.87 -26.13
C LYS A 285 -19.80 -5.48 -25.26
N ALA A 286 -19.81 -4.25 -24.74
CA ALA A 286 -20.92 -3.71 -23.96
C ALA A 286 -22.05 -3.11 -24.82
N GLY A 287 -22.02 -3.26 -26.16
CA GLY A 287 -23.01 -2.68 -27.06
C GLY A 287 -22.94 -1.15 -27.21
N MET A 288 -21.92 -0.50 -26.64
CA MET A 288 -21.75 0.95 -26.71
C MET A 288 -21.04 1.37 -28.01
N LEU A 289 -21.64 1.04 -29.15
CA LEU A 289 -21.02 1.10 -30.48
C LEU A 289 -20.46 2.48 -30.84
N LYS A 290 -21.19 3.57 -30.56
CA LYS A 290 -20.70 4.95 -30.82
C LYS A 290 -19.42 5.29 -30.06
N LYS A 291 -19.30 4.84 -28.80
CA LYS A 291 -18.09 5.06 -27.97
C LYS A 291 -16.93 4.21 -28.46
N ALA A 292 -17.21 2.96 -28.84
CA ALA A 292 -16.22 2.05 -29.41
C ALA A 292 -15.63 2.62 -30.71
N ALA A 293 -16.48 3.02 -31.66
CA ALA A 293 -16.06 3.63 -32.93
C ALA A 293 -15.18 4.88 -32.71
N LYS A 294 -15.56 5.76 -31.78
CA LYS A 294 -14.76 6.94 -31.44
C LYS A 294 -13.34 6.57 -30.97
N LEU A 295 -13.21 5.55 -30.13
CA LEU A 295 -11.90 5.11 -29.64
C LEU A 295 -11.09 4.37 -30.71
N TYR A 296 -11.70 3.52 -31.53
CA TYR A 296 -11.00 2.89 -32.64
C TYR A 296 -10.46 3.93 -33.63
N ARG A 297 -11.27 4.94 -34.02
CA ARG A 297 -10.80 6.08 -34.83
C ARG A 297 -9.61 6.78 -34.20
N LYS A 298 -9.66 7.00 -32.88
CA LYS A 298 -8.55 7.61 -32.13
C LYS A 298 -7.28 6.75 -32.21
N VAL A 299 -7.39 5.43 -32.08
CA VAL A 299 -6.23 4.52 -32.18
C VAL A 299 -5.60 4.58 -33.59
N VAL A 300 -6.42 4.58 -34.65
CA VAL A 300 -5.93 4.68 -36.03
C VAL A 300 -5.25 6.04 -36.28
N LYS A 301 -5.85 7.13 -35.79
CA LYS A 301 -5.35 8.50 -35.98
C LYS A 301 -4.08 8.79 -35.18
N ASP A 302 -4.05 8.43 -33.90
CA ASP A 302 -2.98 8.84 -32.98
C ASP A 302 -1.76 7.90 -33.03
N PHE A 303 -1.94 6.64 -33.47
CA PHE A 303 -0.89 5.62 -33.51
C PHE A 303 -0.72 4.96 -34.90
N PRO A 304 -0.56 5.75 -35.98
CA PRO A 304 -0.46 5.21 -37.33
C PRO A 304 0.75 4.27 -37.48
N GLY A 305 0.61 3.26 -38.33
CA GLY A 305 1.67 2.28 -38.61
C GLY A 305 1.93 1.25 -37.50
N THR A 306 1.20 1.31 -36.37
CA THR A 306 1.26 0.26 -35.35
C THR A 306 0.37 -0.93 -35.72
N PRO A 307 0.71 -2.17 -35.32
CA PRO A 307 -0.17 -3.32 -35.50
C PRO A 307 -1.56 -3.13 -34.85
N GLN A 308 -1.62 -2.32 -33.79
CA GLN A 308 -2.85 -1.97 -33.08
C GLN A 308 -3.76 -1.06 -33.91
N ALA A 309 -3.20 -0.11 -34.65
CA ALA A 309 -3.97 0.72 -35.58
C ALA A 309 -4.58 -0.11 -36.71
N ALA A 310 -3.84 -1.07 -37.28
CA ALA A 310 -4.38 -1.99 -38.28
C ALA A 310 -5.52 -2.86 -37.71
N LYS A 311 -5.39 -3.34 -36.47
CA LYS A 311 -6.50 -4.04 -35.80
C LYS A 311 -7.69 -3.12 -35.52
N ALA A 312 -7.43 -1.88 -35.10
CA ALA A 312 -8.46 -0.89 -34.82
C ALA A 312 -9.24 -0.50 -36.08
N SER A 313 -8.61 -0.37 -37.25
CA SER A 313 -9.29 -0.01 -38.49
C SER A 313 -10.28 -1.08 -38.94
N VAL A 314 -9.90 -2.37 -38.84
CA VAL A 314 -10.81 -3.49 -39.13
C VAL A 314 -12.00 -3.49 -38.17
N GLN A 315 -11.75 -3.34 -36.87
CA GLN A 315 -12.83 -3.32 -35.87
C GLN A 315 -13.73 -2.09 -36.01
N LEU A 316 -13.16 -0.94 -36.41
CA LEU A 316 -13.93 0.26 -36.69
C LEU A 316 -14.93 0.05 -37.82
N ALA A 317 -14.49 -0.53 -38.95
CA ALA A 317 -15.35 -0.80 -40.10
C ALA A 317 -16.54 -1.70 -39.71
N ASN A 318 -16.29 -2.75 -38.92
CA ASN A 318 -17.34 -3.63 -38.42
C ASN A 318 -18.36 -2.88 -37.55
N VAL A 319 -17.88 -2.07 -36.59
CA VAL A 319 -18.76 -1.28 -35.71
C VAL A 319 -19.57 -0.25 -36.49
N GLU A 320 -18.99 0.38 -37.51
CA GLU A 320 -19.68 1.35 -38.36
C GLU A 320 -20.75 0.69 -39.24
N ALA A 321 -20.47 -0.51 -39.78
CA ALA A 321 -21.48 -1.30 -40.50
C ALA A 321 -22.67 -1.68 -39.60
N THR A 322 -22.41 -2.10 -38.36
CA THR A 322 -23.48 -2.38 -37.39
C THR A 322 -24.30 -1.14 -37.04
N LEU A 323 -23.66 0.03 -36.93
CA LEU A 323 -24.35 1.30 -36.67
C LEU A 323 -25.21 1.79 -37.84
N ALA A 324 -24.90 1.37 -39.07
CA ALA A 324 -25.63 1.74 -40.27
C ALA A 324 -26.85 0.85 -40.55
N THR A 325 -27.00 -0.27 -39.83
CA THR A 325 -28.16 -1.16 -39.97
C THR A 325 -29.31 -0.57 -39.13
N PRO A 326 -30.44 -0.16 -39.75
CA PRO A 326 -31.56 0.49 -39.08
C PRO A 326 -32.31 -0.42 -38.11
#